data_AF-A0A090QD37-F1
#
_entry.id   AF-A0A090QD37-F1
#
_cell.length_a   1.000
_cell.length_b   1.000
_cell.length_c   1.000
_cell.angle_alpha   90.00
_cell.angle_beta   90.00
_cell.angle_gamma   90.00
#
_symmetry.space_group_name_H-M   'P 1'
#
loop_
_entity.id
_entity.type
_entity.pdbx_description
1 polymer ?
#
loop_
_entity_poly.entity_id
_entity_poly.type
_entity_poly.pdbx_seq_one_letter_code
_entity_poly.pdbx_strand_id
1 'polypeptide(L)'
;MKQYHDLLQHILNEGTDKGDRTGTGTRSVFGYQMRFNLQEGFPMVTTKKLHLKSIIHELLWFLTGDTNVKYLQDNGVRIWNEWANENGDLGPVYGHQWRNWNNEDIDQIKDIIHTLKNNPNSRRMMVSAWNPSVMPDTSVSFSENVANGKAALPPCHAFFQFYVSDNKLSCQLYQRSADVFLGVPFNIASYALFTMMMAQVCGFEYGDFIHTFGDVHIYSNHMEQVKLQLSREPRALPIMKMNPDIKDIFNFTFDDFTLENYDPHPAIKGAVAI
;
A
#
# COMPACT_ATOMS: atom_id res chain seq x y z
N MET A 1 4.57 4.87 -15.86
CA MET A 1 3.51 5.65 -15.18
C MET A 1 3.88 7.12 -15.14
N LYS A 2 3.18 7.95 -15.92
CA LYS A 2 3.42 9.39 -15.99
C LYS A 2 3.09 10.09 -14.66
N GLN A 3 1.97 9.71 -14.04
CA GLN A 3 1.46 10.27 -12.79
C GLN A 3 2.49 10.24 -11.64
N TYR A 4 3.24 9.13 -11.51
CA TYR A 4 4.28 8.98 -10.49
C TYR A 4 5.51 9.86 -10.77
N HIS A 5 5.88 10.04 -12.04
CA HIS A 5 6.97 10.96 -12.42
C HIS A 5 6.57 12.41 -12.19
N ASP A 6 5.33 12.76 -12.55
CA ASP A 6 4.78 14.10 -12.29
C ASP A 6 4.83 14.42 -10.78
N LEU A 7 4.49 13.45 -9.91
CA LEU A 7 4.62 13.59 -8.45
C LEU A 7 6.07 13.82 -8.00
N LEU A 8 7.03 13.01 -8.47
CA LEU A 8 8.44 13.20 -8.14
C LEU A 8 8.93 14.59 -8.54
N GLN A 9 8.62 15.02 -9.77
CA GLN A 9 9.03 16.31 -10.28
C GLN A 9 8.36 17.47 -9.51
N HIS A 10 7.09 17.33 -9.16
CA HIS A 10 6.36 18.30 -8.35
C HIS A 10 7.00 18.50 -6.98
N ILE A 11 7.38 17.42 -6.27
CA ILE A 11 8.09 17.52 -4.99
C ILE A 11 9.46 18.20 -5.15
N LEU A 12 10.21 17.87 -6.20
CA LEU A 12 11.50 18.52 -6.46
C LEU A 12 11.32 20.02 -6.69
N ASN A 13 10.31 20.42 -7.45
CA ASN A 13 10.08 21.83 -7.80
C ASN A 13 9.48 22.64 -6.66
N GLU A 14 8.44 22.11 -6.00
CA GLU A 14 7.56 22.85 -5.09
C GLU A 14 7.70 22.44 -3.63
N GLY A 15 8.44 21.36 -3.35
CA GLY A 15 8.65 20.87 -2.00
C GLY A 15 9.42 21.85 -1.12
N THR A 16 9.17 21.76 0.18
CA THR A 16 9.94 22.46 1.22
C THR A 16 10.81 21.45 1.94
N ASP A 17 12.05 21.83 2.24
CA ASP A 17 12.96 20.97 3.00
C ASP A 17 12.58 21.01 4.49
N LYS A 18 12.50 19.83 5.12
CA LYS A 18 12.09 19.64 6.51
C LYS A 18 12.97 18.60 7.20
N GLY A 19 13.12 18.73 8.51
CA GLY A 19 13.58 17.60 9.33
C GLY A 19 12.50 16.51 9.43
N ASP A 20 12.88 15.33 9.90
CA ASP A 20 11.97 14.21 10.12
C ASP A 20 12.40 13.39 11.35
N ARG A 21 11.57 12.43 11.78
CA ARG A 21 11.82 11.61 12.99
C ARG A 21 13.13 10.81 12.91
N THR A 22 13.56 10.42 11.71
CA THR A 22 14.79 9.63 11.48
C THR A 22 16.05 10.49 11.49
N GLY A 23 15.92 11.82 11.40
CA GLY A 23 17.05 12.75 11.30
C GLY A 23 17.69 12.82 9.90
N THR A 24 17.12 12.15 8.90
CA THR A 24 17.63 12.15 7.50
C THR A 24 17.32 13.49 6.79
N GLY A 25 16.16 14.08 7.08
CA GLY A 25 15.61 15.22 6.36
C GLY A 25 14.91 14.80 5.06
N THR A 26 13.91 15.58 4.68
CA THR A 26 13.06 15.34 3.51
C THR A 26 12.81 16.63 2.74
N ARG A 27 12.44 16.48 1.47
CA ARG A 27 11.76 17.52 0.68
C ARG A 27 10.32 17.08 0.51
N SER A 28 9.35 17.87 0.95
CA SER A 28 7.94 17.45 0.98
C SER A 28 6.94 18.51 0.52
N VAL A 29 5.80 18.03 0.04
CA VAL A 29 4.57 18.82 -0.14
C VAL A 29 3.46 18.19 0.71
N PHE A 30 2.38 18.95 0.94
CA PHE A 30 1.24 18.48 1.72
C PHE A 30 -0.02 18.49 0.86
N GLY A 31 -0.52 17.30 0.52
CA GLY A 31 -1.61 17.12 -0.42
C GLY A 31 -1.12 16.90 -1.85
N TYR A 32 -1.46 15.74 -2.41
CA TYR A 32 -1.37 15.43 -3.83
C TYR A 32 -2.33 14.28 -4.13
N GLN A 33 -2.80 14.16 -5.37
CA GLN A 33 -3.66 13.04 -5.76
C GLN A 33 -3.27 12.50 -7.14
N MET A 34 -3.17 11.18 -7.24
CA MET A 34 -2.98 10.45 -8.49
C MET A 34 -4.22 9.60 -8.79
N ARG A 35 -4.46 9.33 -10.08
CA ARG A 35 -5.50 8.42 -10.56
C ARG A 35 -4.90 7.45 -11.58
N PHE A 36 -5.26 6.18 -11.45
CA PHE A 36 -4.83 5.09 -12.32
C PHE A 36 -6.06 4.32 -12.81
N ASN A 37 -6.33 4.39 -14.11
CA ASN A 37 -7.36 3.58 -14.74
C ASN A 37 -6.86 2.14 -14.86
N LEU A 38 -7.46 1.22 -14.11
CA LEU A 38 -7.01 -0.17 -14.04
C LEU A 38 -7.36 -0.97 -15.30
N GLN A 39 -8.15 -0.41 -16.22
CA GLN A 39 -8.41 -0.99 -17.54
C GLN A 39 -7.25 -0.76 -18.53
N GLU A 40 -6.38 0.24 -18.28
CA GLU A 40 -5.24 0.57 -19.14
C GLU A 40 -4.00 -0.29 -18.85
N GLY A 41 -4.01 -1.05 -17.76
CA GLY A 41 -2.92 -1.91 -17.32
C GLY A 41 -2.71 -1.85 -15.81
N PHE A 42 -1.87 -2.76 -15.30
CA PHE A 42 -1.54 -2.80 -13.88
C PHE A 42 -0.53 -1.68 -13.53
N PRO A 43 -0.85 -0.77 -12.60
CA PRO A 43 -0.02 0.41 -12.32
C PRO A 43 1.22 0.06 -11.49
N MET A 44 2.16 -0.66 -12.10
CA MET A 44 3.47 -0.97 -11.54
C MET A 44 4.53 -0.06 -12.16
N VAL A 45 5.39 0.53 -11.33
CA VAL A 45 6.44 1.44 -11.83
C VAL A 45 7.38 0.70 -12.78
N THR A 46 7.59 1.27 -13.97
CA THR A 46 8.46 0.70 -15.00
C THR A 46 9.83 1.37 -15.07
N THR A 47 10.03 2.54 -14.45
CA THR A 47 11.33 3.24 -14.46
C THR A 47 12.32 2.75 -13.41
N LYS A 48 11.92 1.77 -12.61
CA LYS A 48 12.79 0.90 -11.82
C LYS A 48 12.07 -0.42 -11.54
N LYS A 49 12.84 -1.50 -11.41
CA LYS A 49 12.30 -2.82 -11.05
C LYS A 49 11.85 -2.87 -9.59
N LEU A 50 10.56 -3.11 -9.36
CA LEU A 50 10.01 -3.47 -8.04
C LEU A 50 10.01 -4.98 -7.79
N HIS A 51 9.94 -5.37 -6.50
CA HIS A 51 9.90 -6.77 -6.07
C HIS A 51 8.44 -7.22 -5.85
N LEU A 52 7.78 -7.70 -6.91
CA LEU A 52 6.36 -8.10 -6.89
C LEU A 52 6.03 -9.08 -5.78
N LYS A 53 6.92 -10.05 -5.52
CA LYS A 53 6.71 -11.08 -4.49
C LYS A 53 6.42 -10.48 -3.12
N SER A 54 7.15 -9.44 -2.72
CA SER A 54 6.92 -8.77 -1.44
C SER A 54 5.56 -8.08 -1.39
N ILE A 55 5.14 -7.44 -2.49
CA ILE A 55 3.85 -6.72 -2.57
C ILE A 55 2.69 -7.70 -2.40
N ILE A 56 2.71 -8.84 -3.11
CA ILE A 56 1.62 -9.82 -3.07
C ILE A 56 1.54 -10.48 -1.70
N HIS A 57 2.66 -10.99 -1.16
CA HIS A 57 2.61 -11.64 0.16
C HIS A 57 2.21 -10.69 1.28
N GLU A 58 2.65 -9.43 1.25
CA GLU A 58 2.21 -8.43 2.23
C GLU A 58 0.69 -8.21 2.17
N LEU A 59 0.13 -8.08 0.96
CA LEU A 59 -1.31 -7.91 0.79
C LEU A 59 -2.09 -9.15 1.28
N LEU A 60 -1.64 -10.35 0.93
CA LEU A 60 -2.25 -11.60 1.41
C LEU A 60 -2.18 -11.69 2.93
N TRP A 61 -1.05 -11.32 3.54
CA TRP A 61 -0.86 -11.27 4.98
C TRP A 61 -1.78 -10.25 5.67
N PHE A 62 -1.97 -9.05 5.11
CA PHE A 62 -2.98 -8.12 5.62
C PHE A 62 -4.39 -8.72 5.59
N LEU A 63 -4.72 -9.46 4.53
CA LEU A 63 -6.03 -10.10 4.37
C LEU A 63 -6.25 -11.25 5.34
N THR A 64 -5.23 -11.93 5.85
CA THR A 64 -5.41 -12.95 6.92
C THR A 64 -5.72 -12.33 8.27
N GLY A 65 -5.37 -11.06 8.48
CA GLY A 65 -5.46 -10.38 9.77
C GLY A 65 -4.25 -10.61 10.68
N ASP A 66 -3.24 -11.34 10.19
CA ASP A 66 -2.00 -11.61 10.91
C ASP A 66 -1.16 -10.33 11.08
N THR A 67 -0.41 -10.29 12.17
CA THR A 67 0.49 -9.17 12.53
C THR A 67 1.88 -9.67 12.94
N ASN A 68 2.15 -10.97 12.83
CA ASN A 68 3.48 -11.54 13.02
C ASN A 68 4.20 -11.70 11.68
N VAL A 69 5.48 -11.33 11.63
CA VAL A 69 6.28 -11.36 10.39
C VAL A 69 6.68 -12.76 9.94
N LYS A 70 6.43 -13.81 10.73
CA LYS A 70 6.83 -15.18 10.41
C LYS A 70 6.32 -15.63 9.03
N TYR A 71 5.06 -15.38 8.69
CA TYR A 71 4.52 -15.70 7.36
C TYR A 71 5.34 -15.03 6.25
N LEU A 72 5.68 -13.75 6.41
CA LEU A 72 6.47 -13.01 5.45
C LEU A 72 7.88 -13.61 5.32
N GLN A 73 8.52 -13.91 6.45
CA GLN A 73 9.86 -14.48 6.51
C GLN A 73 9.94 -15.87 5.88
N ASP A 74 8.97 -16.74 6.16
CA ASP A 74 8.84 -18.08 5.57
C ASP A 74 8.72 -17.99 4.04
N ASN A 75 8.15 -16.89 3.51
CA ASN A 75 8.03 -16.61 2.09
C ASN A 75 9.19 -15.76 1.51
N GLY A 76 10.24 -15.51 2.29
CA GLY A 76 11.43 -14.75 1.87
C GLY A 76 11.20 -13.24 1.77
N VAL A 77 10.16 -12.71 2.41
CA VAL A 77 9.83 -11.29 2.48
C VAL A 77 10.30 -10.72 3.83
N ARG A 78 11.04 -9.60 3.81
CA ARG A 78 11.70 -9.02 4.99
C ARG A 78 11.35 -7.55 5.24
N ILE A 79 10.38 -7.01 4.51
CA ILE A 79 10.07 -5.56 4.50
C ILE A 79 9.49 -5.01 5.82
N TRP A 80 9.22 -5.88 6.80
CA TRP A 80 8.68 -5.53 8.12
C TRP A 80 9.65 -5.85 9.27
N ASN A 81 10.82 -6.43 8.98
CA ASN A 81 11.69 -7.02 9.99
C ASN A 81 12.22 -5.98 10.98
N GLU A 82 12.51 -4.76 10.52
CA GLU A 82 13.12 -3.69 11.32
C GLU A 82 12.17 -3.14 12.40
N TRP A 83 10.86 -3.39 12.28
CA TRP A 83 9.84 -2.91 13.21
C TRP A 83 9.28 -4.00 14.13
N ALA A 84 9.58 -5.27 13.85
CA ALA A 84 9.09 -6.39 14.64
C ALA A 84 9.88 -6.53 15.95
N ASN A 85 9.21 -6.96 17.01
CA ASN A 85 9.89 -7.34 18.25
C ASN A 85 10.67 -8.67 18.08
N GLU A 86 11.31 -9.15 19.14
CA GLU A 86 12.08 -10.41 19.14
C GLU A 86 11.28 -11.67 18.78
N ASN A 87 9.96 -11.65 18.97
CA ASN A 87 9.03 -12.73 18.61
C ASN A 87 8.43 -12.58 17.20
N GLY A 88 8.75 -11.48 16.51
CA GLY A 88 8.22 -11.16 15.20
C GLY A 88 6.90 -10.37 15.21
N ASP A 89 6.43 -9.89 16.36
CA ASP A 89 5.15 -9.20 16.48
C ASP A 89 5.28 -7.71 16.18
N LEU A 90 4.26 -7.16 15.51
CA LEU A 90 4.14 -5.74 15.18
C LEU A 90 3.03 -5.02 15.98
N GLY A 91 2.37 -5.74 16.89
CA GLY A 91 1.14 -5.25 17.53
C GLY A 91 -0.02 -5.11 16.53
N PRO A 92 -1.11 -4.40 16.88
CA PRO A 92 -2.33 -4.33 16.08
C PRO A 92 -2.20 -3.38 14.87
N VAL A 93 -1.34 -3.71 13.91
CA VAL A 93 -1.18 -3.02 12.62
C VAL A 93 -2.29 -3.40 11.61
N TYR A 94 -2.15 -3.00 10.35
CA TYR A 94 -3.17 -3.06 9.29
C TYR A 94 -4.08 -4.29 9.30
N GLY A 95 -3.53 -5.51 9.19
CA GLY A 95 -4.34 -6.73 9.09
C GLY A 95 -5.29 -6.90 10.28
N HIS A 96 -4.79 -6.66 11.49
CA HIS A 96 -5.61 -6.69 12.70
C HIS A 96 -6.74 -5.66 12.63
N GLN A 97 -6.46 -4.42 12.21
CA GLN A 97 -7.50 -3.40 12.06
C GLN A 97 -8.53 -3.80 11.00
N TRP A 98 -8.11 -4.42 9.90
CA TRP A 98 -9.00 -4.79 8.79
C TRP A 98 -9.92 -5.96 9.13
N ARG A 99 -9.44 -6.92 9.93
CA ARG A 99 -10.12 -8.20 10.16
C ARG A 99 -10.68 -8.39 11.57
N ASN A 100 -10.20 -7.63 12.55
CA ASN A 100 -10.58 -7.77 13.95
C ASN A 100 -10.39 -6.46 14.74
N TRP A 101 -11.03 -5.37 14.31
CA TRP A 101 -10.86 -4.06 14.96
C TRP A 101 -11.23 -4.13 16.45
N ASN A 102 -10.30 -3.68 17.32
CA ASN A 102 -10.40 -3.71 18.79
C ASN A 102 -10.66 -5.08 19.45
N ASN A 103 -10.51 -6.20 18.73
CA ASN A 103 -11.00 -7.51 19.17
C ASN A 103 -12.52 -7.54 19.42
N GLU A 104 -13.27 -6.72 18.68
CA GLU A 104 -14.73 -6.63 18.76
C GLU A 104 -15.41 -7.43 17.64
N ASP A 105 -14.67 -8.35 16.99
CA ASP A 105 -15.11 -9.14 15.83
C ASP A 105 -15.59 -8.28 14.63
N ILE A 106 -15.12 -7.04 14.55
CA ILE A 106 -15.40 -6.13 13.43
C ILE A 106 -14.45 -6.46 12.27
N ASP A 107 -14.99 -7.17 11.28
CA ASP A 107 -14.30 -7.56 10.03
C ASP A 107 -14.69 -6.60 8.90
N GLN A 108 -13.96 -5.48 8.82
CA GLN A 108 -14.25 -4.42 7.84
C GLN A 108 -14.21 -4.93 6.40
N ILE A 109 -13.35 -5.92 6.07
CA ILE A 109 -13.27 -6.46 4.70
C ILE A 109 -14.53 -7.24 4.34
N LYS A 110 -15.04 -8.08 5.25
CA LYS A 110 -16.31 -8.79 5.03
C LYS A 110 -17.49 -7.81 4.92
N ASP A 111 -17.53 -6.77 5.75
CA ASP A 111 -18.57 -5.76 5.70
C ASP A 111 -18.60 -5.02 4.34
N ILE A 112 -17.43 -4.72 3.79
CA ILE A 112 -17.30 -4.15 2.45
C ILE A 112 -17.79 -5.12 1.39
N ILE A 113 -17.37 -6.38 1.41
CA ILE A 113 -17.81 -7.39 0.42
C ILE A 113 -19.33 -7.56 0.49
N HIS A 114 -19.89 -7.63 1.70
CA HIS A 114 -21.34 -7.69 1.90
C HIS A 114 -22.03 -6.46 1.31
N THR A 115 -21.51 -5.25 1.59
CA THR A 115 -22.09 -4.00 1.08
C THR A 115 -21.98 -3.91 -0.44
N LEU A 116 -20.86 -4.29 -1.03
CA LEU A 116 -20.65 -4.31 -2.48
C LEU A 116 -21.67 -5.22 -3.19
N LYS A 117 -21.97 -6.38 -2.61
CA LYS A 117 -22.92 -7.35 -3.19
C LYS A 117 -24.39 -6.97 -3.00
N ASN A 118 -24.73 -6.23 -1.93
CA ASN A 118 -26.12 -5.97 -1.56
C ASN A 118 -26.57 -4.51 -1.73
N ASN A 119 -25.64 -3.56 -1.69
CA ASN A 119 -25.89 -2.12 -1.82
C ASN A 119 -24.66 -1.40 -2.43
N PRO A 120 -24.33 -1.64 -3.71
CA PRO A 120 -23.15 -1.06 -4.36
C PRO A 120 -23.19 0.48 -4.47
N ASN A 121 -24.37 1.10 -4.32
CA ASN A 121 -24.53 2.55 -4.31
C ASN A 121 -24.19 3.19 -2.95
N SER A 122 -23.81 2.39 -1.96
CA SER A 122 -23.44 2.88 -0.64
C SER A 122 -22.25 3.84 -0.72
N ARG A 123 -22.37 4.98 -0.04
CA ARG A 123 -21.28 5.98 0.10
C ARG A 123 -20.44 5.75 1.35
N ARG A 124 -20.60 4.59 2.00
CA ARG A 124 -20.00 4.27 3.31
C ARG A 124 -19.07 3.06 3.25
N MET A 125 -18.67 2.63 2.06
CA MET A 125 -17.77 1.50 1.86
C MET A 125 -16.33 1.90 2.20
N MET A 126 -16.04 2.07 3.48
CA MET A 126 -14.74 2.48 4.00
C MET A 126 -14.10 1.44 4.89
N VAL A 127 -12.78 1.37 4.84
CA VAL A 127 -11.95 0.64 5.81
C VAL A 127 -10.95 1.61 6.40
N SER A 128 -10.82 1.59 7.73
CA SER A 128 -9.82 2.36 8.45
C SER A 128 -8.77 1.43 9.04
N ALA A 129 -7.49 1.81 8.94
CA ALA A 129 -6.42 1.30 9.79
C ALA A 129 -6.10 2.28 10.93
N TRP A 130 -6.59 3.52 10.85
CA TRP A 130 -6.29 4.57 11.82
C TRP A 130 -7.12 4.43 13.09
N ASN A 131 -6.60 3.68 14.06
CA ASN A 131 -7.22 3.46 15.36
C ASN A 131 -6.49 4.21 16.50
N PRO A 132 -7.03 5.31 17.02
CA PRO A 132 -6.39 6.09 18.08
C PRO A 132 -6.08 5.31 19.37
N SER A 133 -6.82 4.23 19.67
CA SER A 133 -6.63 3.46 20.91
C SER A 133 -5.31 2.68 20.96
N VAL A 134 -4.72 2.38 19.79
CA VAL A 134 -3.52 1.55 19.65
C VAL A 134 -2.34 2.28 19.02
N MET A 135 -2.42 3.60 18.85
CA MET A 135 -1.31 4.39 18.31
C MET A 135 -0.05 4.27 19.18
N PRO A 136 1.14 4.10 18.58
CA PRO A 136 2.39 4.05 19.33
C PRO A 136 2.75 5.37 19.97
N ASP A 137 3.44 5.28 21.09
CA ASP A 137 4.21 6.38 21.68
C ASP A 137 5.57 6.48 20.97
N THR A 138 5.87 7.64 20.40
CA THR A 138 7.13 7.87 19.66
C THR A 138 8.34 8.06 20.58
N SER A 139 8.15 8.14 21.90
CA SER A 139 9.22 8.25 22.89
C SER A 139 9.79 6.91 23.34
N VAL A 140 9.13 5.80 23.00
CA VAL A 140 9.54 4.43 23.37
C VAL A 140 9.85 3.58 22.13
N SER A 141 10.53 2.46 22.35
CA SER A 141 10.93 1.56 21.26
C SER A 141 9.72 0.88 20.58
N PHE A 142 9.91 0.34 19.37
CA PHE A 142 8.88 -0.46 18.71
C PHE A 142 8.47 -1.68 19.54
N SER A 143 9.45 -2.41 20.10
CA SER A 143 9.20 -3.56 20.96
C SER A 143 8.40 -3.19 22.22
N GLU A 144 8.68 -2.03 22.82
CA GLU A 144 7.95 -1.56 23.99
C GLU A 144 6.52 -1.15 23.65
N ASN A 145 6.29 -0.51 22.49
CA ASN A 145 4.95 -0.25 21.99
C ASN A 145 4.16 -1.55 21.82
N VAL A 146 4.76 -2.57 21.20
CA VAL A 146 4.12 -3.88 21.01
C VAL A 146 3.81 -4.55 22.34
N ALA A 147 4.74 -4.52 23.31
CA ALA A 147 4.51 -5.05 24.66
C ALA A 147 3.37 -4.34 25.40
N ASN A 148 3.13 -3.06 25.10
CA ASN A 148 2.04 -2.24 25.65
C ASN A 148 0.73 -2.35 24.85
N GLY A 149 0.62 -3.32 23.93
CA GLY A 149 -0.58 -3.51 23.10
C GLY A 149 -0.80 -2.42 22.06
N LYS A 150 0.24 -1.64 21.73
CA LYS A 150 0.23 -0.61 20.68
C LYS A 150 0.82 -1.15 19.39
N ALA A 151 0.45 -0.55 18.27
CA ALA A 151 1.05 -0.85 16.98
C ALA A 151 2.52 -0.43 16.98
N ALA A 152 3.42 -1.18 16.33
CA ALA A 152 4.84 -0.83 16.23
C ALA A 152 5.07 0.52 15.53
N LEU A 153 4.23 0.85 14.54
CA LEU A 153 4.23 2.15 13.86
C LEU A 153 2.80 2.58 13.53
N PRO A 154 2.53 3.90 13.43
CA PRO A 154 1.24 4.37 12.96
C PRO A 154 1.06 3.99 11.48
N PRO A 155 -0.15 3.60 11.05
CA PRO A 155 -0.39 3.18 9.67
C PRO A 155 -0.16 4.35 8.71
N CYS A 156 0.61 4.11 7.64
CA CYS A 156 0.86 5.10 6.59
C CYS A 156 -0.37 5.23 5.68
N HIS A 157 -0.89 4.10 5.21
CA HIS A 157 -2.15 4.00 4.47
C HIS A 157 -3.30 3.91 5.49
N ALA A 158 -3.88 5.08 5.78
CA ALA A 158 -4.69 5.28 6.99
C ALA A 158 -6.14 4.85 6.81
N PHE A 159 -6.75 5.15 5.67
CA PHE A 159 -8.09 4.68 5.32
C PHE A 159 -8.26 4.63 3.80
N PHE A 160 -9.22 3.84 3.33
CA PHE A 160 -9.60 3.78 1.93
C PHE A 160 -11.10 3.59 1.76
N GLN A 161 -11.61 4.00 0.60
CA GLN A 161 -13.02 3.96 0.25
C GLN A 161 -13.23 3.30 -1.11
N PHE A 162 -14.23 2.44 -1.21
CA PHE A 162 -14.69 1.89 -2.48
C PHE A 162 -15.85 2.70 -3.07
N TYR A 163 -15.95 2.65 -4.40
CA TYR A 163 -17.00 3.30 -5.16
C TYR A 163 -17.34 2.45 -6.39
N VAL A 164 -18.63 2.30 -6.68
CA VAL A 164 -19.12 1.61 -7.88
C VAL A 164 -19.83 2.61 -8.79
N SER A 165 -19.44 2.65 -10.07
CA SER A 165 -20.15 3.35 -11.14
C SER A 165 -20.03 2.52 -12.42
N ASP A 166 -21.11 2.44 -13.21
CA ASP A 166 -21.11 1.74 -14.49
C ASP A 166 -20.56 0.31 -14.40
N ASN A 167 -20.93 -0.41 -13.33
CA ASN A 167 -20.46 -1.76 -12.99
C ASN A 167 -18.93 -1.89 -12.78
N LYS A 168 -18.22 -0.78 -12.57
CA LYS A 168 -16.78 -0.72 -12.30
C LYS A 168 -16.50 -0.38 -10.86
N LEU A 169 -15.64 -1.17 -10.21
CA LEU A 169 -15.18 -0.92 -8.85
C LEU A 169 -13.93 -0.05 -8.85
N SER A 170 -14.01 1.08 -8.15
CA SER A 170 -12.88 1.98 -7.89
C SER A 170 -12.53 1.98 -6.39
N CYS A 171 -11.30 2.34 -6.07
CA CYS A 171 -10.80 2.48 -4.71
C CYS A 171 -10.01 3.78 -4.56
N GLN A 172 -10.32 4.57 -3.54
CA GLN A 172 -9.53 5.73 -3.14
C GLN A 172 -8.82 5.46 -1.82
N LEU A 173 -7.49 5.58 -1.82
CA LEU A 173 -6.64 5.50 -0.63
C LEU A 173 -6.27 6.91 -0.15
N TYR A 174 -6.33 7.13 1.16
CA TYR A 174 -5.64 8.24 1.83
C TYR A 174 -4.41 7.72 2.57
N GLN A 175 -3.23 8.17 2.15
CA GLN A 175 -1.94 7.87 2.76
C GLN A 175 -1.39 9.11 3.45
N ARG A 176 -1.39 9.10 4.79
CA ARG A 176 -1.01 10.27 5.62
C ARG A 176 0.46 10.67 5.51
N SER A 177 1.33 9.71 5.18
CA SER A 177 2.78 9.83 5.11
C SER A 177 3.30 8.92 4.00
N ALA A 178 4.02 9.49 3.05
CA ALA A 178 4.42 8.79 1.83
C ALA A 178 5.87 9.06 1.45
N ASP A 179 6.74 8.09 1.72
CA ASP A 179 8.05 7.99 1.07
C ASP A 179 7.83 7.69 -0.41
N VAL A 180 8.03 8.69 -1.26
CA VAL A 180 7.76 8.56 -2.70
C VAL A 180 8.74 7.64 -3.38
N PHE A 181 9.99 7.56 -2.92
CA PHE A 181 10.98 6.73 -3.58
C PHE A 181 10.78 5.26 -3.22
N LEU A 182 10.74 4.87 -1.95
CA LEU A 182 10.65 3.45 -1.58
C LEU A 182 9.21 2.95 -1.48
N GLY A 183 8.36 3.66 -0.74
CA GLY A 183 7.03 3.18 -0.33
C GLY A 183 5.97 3.31 -1.42
N VAL A 184 5.80 4.50 -2.00
CA VAL A 184 4.68 4.79 -2.92
C VAL A 184 4.57 3.80 -4.09
N PRO A 185 5.66 3.36 -4.77
CA PRO A 185 5.56 2.34 -5.81
C PRO A 185 4.97 1.01 -5.34
N PHE A 186 5.27 0.59 -4.12
CA PHE A 186 4.68 -0.61 -3.50
C PHE A 186 3.22 -0.38 -3.15
N ASN A 187 2.90 0.79 -2.57
CA ASN A 187 1.53 1.13 -2.17
C ASN A 187 0.57 1.20 -3.37
N ILE A 188 1.00 1.77 -4.50
CA ILE A 188 0.20 1.82 -5.74
C ILE A 188 -0.13 0.40 -6.21
N ALA A 189 0.89 -0.45 -6.35
CA ALA A 189 0.71 -1.81 -6.83
C ALA A 189 -0.14 -2.65 -5.87
N SER A 190 0.06 -2.52 -4.56
CA SER A 190 -0.70 -3.23 -3.53
C SER A 190 -2.19 -2.89 -3.58
N TYR A 191 -2.55 -1.61 -3.56
CA TYR A 191 -3.95 -1.19 -3.57
C TYR A 191 -4.62 -1.34 -4.94
N ALA A 192 -3.88 -1.22 -6.05
CA ALA A 192 -4.40 -1.58 -7.36
C ALA A 192 -4.74 -3.06 -7.43
N LEU A 193 -3.85 -3.95 -6.97
CA LEU A 193 -4.10 -5.38 -6.92
C LEU A 193 -5.29 -5.71 -6.03
N PHE A 194 -5.33 -5.12 -4.83
CA PHE A 194 -6.44 -5.30 -3.91
C PHE A 194 -7.78 -4.86 -4.52
N THR A 195 -7.81 -3.74 -5.24
CA THR A 195 -9.02 -3.27 -5.95
C THR A 195 -9.46 -4.26 -7.03
N MET A 196 -8.52 -4.81 -7.80
CA MET A 196 -8.80 -5.84 -8.81
C MET A 196 -9.34 -7.12 -8.15
N MET A 197 -8.74 -7.59 -7.06
CA MET A 197 -9.20 -8.77 -6.32
C MET A 197 -10.64 -8.57 -5.79
N MET A 198 -10.92 -7.42 -5.19
CA MET A 198 -12.25 -7.05 -4.71
C MET A 198 -13.28 -6.99 -5.84
N ALA A 199 -12.90 -6.44 -6.99
CA ALA A 199 -13.76 -6.40 -8.18
C ALA A 199 -14.10 -7.83 -8.64
N GLN A 200 -13.11 -8.72 -8.72
CA GLN A 200 -13.31 -10.12 -9.14
C GLN A 200 -14.31 -10.86 -8.22
N VAL A 201 -14.09 -10.83 -6.91
CA VAL A 201 -14.92 -11.61 -5.95
C VAL A 201 -16.31 -11.02 -5.74
N CYS A 202 -16.52 -9.76 -6.18
CA CYS A 202 -17.82 -9.08 -6.15
C CYS A 202 -18.50 -9.00 -7.53
N GLY A 203 -17.85 -9.45 -8.61
CA GLY A 203 -18.43 -9.48 -9.96
C GLY A 203 -18.44 -8.13 -10.70
N PHE A 204 -17.52 -7.22 -10.35
CA PHE A 204 -17.37 -5.92 -11.01
C PHE A 204 -16.23 -5.91 -12.03
N GLU A 205 -16.33 -5.00 -13.00
CA GLU A 205 -15.20 -4.60 -13.83
C GLU A 205 -14.22 -3.71 -13.04
N TYR A 206 -13.02 -3.52 -13.58
CA TYR A 206 -12.03 -2.63 -12.98
C TYR A 206 -12.36 -1.17 -13.30
N GLY A 207 -12.42 -0.34 -12.25
CA GLY A 207 -12.48 1.11 -12.35
C GLY A 207 -11.11 1.73 -12.10
N ASP A 208 -11.08 2.76 -11.24
CA ASP A 208 -9.87 3.50 -10.94
C ASP A 208 -9.29 3.14 -9.56
N PHE A 209 -7.96 3.16 -9.47
CA PHE A 209 -7.28 3.38 -8.19
C PHE A 209 -6.90 4.86 -8.05
N ILE A 210 -7.36 5.50 -6.98
CA ILE A 210 -7.08 6.90 -6.65
C ILE A 210 -6.20 6.93 -5.40
N HIS A 211 -5.03 7.55 -5.51
CA HIS A 211 -4.06 7.64 -4.41
C HIS A 211 -3.96 9.08 -3.94
N THR A 212 -4.44 9.36 -2.73
CA THR A 212 -4.43 10.68 -2.10
C THR A 212 -3.39 10.70 -0.97
N PHE A 213 -2.66 11.79 -0.86
CA PHE A 213 -1.58 11.92 0.13
C PHE A 213 -1.81 13.05 1.13
N GLY A 214 -1.30 12.85 2.35
CA GLY A 214 -1.00 13.90 3.32
C GLY A 214 0.40 14.47 3.08
N ASP A 215 1.34 14.22 4.00
CA ASP A 215 2.76 14.55 3.79
C ASP A 215 3.38 13.55 2.81
N VAL A 216 3.82 14.05 1.66
CA VAL A 216 4.40 13.25 0.58
C VAL A 216 5.77 13.80 0.24
N HIS A 217 6.78 12.93 0.33
CA HIS A 217 8.15 13.38 0.48
C HIS A 217 9.19 12.49 -0.19
N ILE A 218 10.31 13.12 -0.51
CA ILE A 218 11.55 12.46 -0.93
C ILE A 218 12.56 12.63 0.20
N TYR A 219 13.12 11.53 0.71
CA TYR A 219 14.23 11.61 1.65
C TYR A 219 15.47 12.21 0.98
N SER A 220 16.22 13.01 1.74
CA SER A 220 17.43 13.69 1.26
C SER A 220 18.47 12.71 0.69
N ASN A 221 18.56 11.50 1.27
CA ASN A 221 19.47 10.44 0.85
C ASN A 221 19.00 9.66 -0.41
N HIS A 222 17.86 10.00 -1.00
CA HIS A 222 17.33 9.42 -2.24
C HIS A 222 17.36 10.37 -3.44
N MET A 223 17.88 11.59 -3.29
CA MET A 223 17.83 12.61 -4.34
C MET A 223 18.49 12.18 -5.65
N GLU A 224 19.66 11.55 -5.59
CA GLU A 224 20.37 11.08 -6.79
C GLU A 224 19.64 9.90 -7.46
N GLN A 225 19.06 9.01 -6.67
CA GLN A 225 18.24 7.91 -7.15
C GLN A 225 16.98 8.42 -7.85
N VAL A 226 16.35 9.47 -7.32
CA VAL A 226 15.18 10.11 -7.92
C VAL A 226 15.56 10.78 -9.25
N LYS A 227 16.67 11.53 -9.31
CA LYS A 227 17.16 12.13 -10.55
C LYS A 227 17.43 11.07 -11.62
N LEU A 228 18.07 9.95 -11.24
CA LEU A 228 18.29 8.82 -12.14
C LEU A 228 16.97 8.17 -12.59
N GLN A 229 15.98 8.09 -11.71
CA GLN A 229 14.68 7.53 -12.07
C GLN A 229 13.90 8.43 -13.03
N LEU A 230 13.99 9.75 -12.85
CA LEU A 230 13.38 10.78 -13.71
C LEU A 230 14.03 10.89 -15.08
N SER A 231 15.30 10.49 -15.24
CA SER A 231 15.96 10.47 -16.55
C SER A 231 15.55 9.29 -17.43
N ARG A 232 14.73 8.36 -16.92
CA ARG A 232 14.27 7.18 -17.63
C ARG A 232 12.85 7.37 -18.15
N GLU A 233 12.67 7.13 -19.43
CA GLU A 233 11.33 7.11 -20.03
C GLU A 233 10.47 5.97 -19.45
N PRO A 234 9.23 6.23 -19.04
CA PRO A 234 8.28 5.19 -18.66
C PRO A 234 8.03 4.21 -19.81
N ARG A 235 8.07 2.91 -19.51
CA ARG A 235 7.63 1.85 -20.43
C ARG A 235 6.16 1.49 -20.23
N ALA A 236 5.60 0.75 -21.18
CA ALA A 236 4.22 0.27 -21.16
C ALA A 236 3.86 -0.43 -19.84
N LEU A 237 2.61 -0.28 -19.41
CA LEU A 237 2.14 -0.94 -18.19
C LEU A 237 2.05 -2.45 -18.40
N PRO A 238 2.45 -3.26 -17.40
CA PRO A 238 2.23 -4.70 -17.45
C PRO A 238 0.75 -5.05 -17.30
N ILE A 239 0.42 -6.32 -17.51
CA ILE A 239 -0.92 -6.87 -17.28
C ILE A 239 -0.86 -7.80 -16.07
N MET A 240 -1.72 -7.58 -15.09
CA MET A 240 -1.91 -8.50 -13.98
C MET A 240 -3.03 -9.48 -14.32
N LYS A 241 -2.71 -10.77 -14.42
CA LYS A 241 -3.67 -11.87 -14.50
C LYS A 241 -3.89 -12.45 -13.11
N MET A 242 -5.15 -12.72 -12.79
CA MET A 242 -5.55 -13.40 -11.56
C MET A 242 -6.28 -14.69 -11.91
N ASN A 243 -6.14 -15.71 -11.07
CA ASN A 243 -6.90 -16.95 -11.21
C ASN A 243 -8.42 -16.65 -11.14
N PRO A 244 -9.18 -16.87 -12.24
CA PRO A 244 -10.59 -16.52 -12.29
C PRO A 244 -11.48 -17.42 -11.41
N ASP A 245 -10.98 -18.58 -10.98
CA ASP A 245 -11.75 -19.54 -10.18
C ASP A 245 -11.89 -19.10 -8.72
N ILE A 246 -11.03 -18.19 -8.25
CA ILE A 246 -11.10 -17.66 -6.89
C ILE A 246 -12.29 -16.70 -6.74
N LYS A 247 -13.27 -17.06 -5.90
CA LYS A 247 -14.50 -16.30 -5.62
C LYS A 247 -14.59 -15.72 -4.21
N ASP A 248 -13.59 -15.99 -3.36
CA ASP A 248 -13.47 -15.45 -2.02
C ASP A 248 -12.12 -14.73 -1.90
N ILE A 249 -12.13 -13.51 -1.36
CA ILE A 249 -10.94 -12.67 -1.23
C ILE A 249 -9.86 -13.34 -0.36
N PHE A 250 -10.27 -14.20 0.59
CA PHE A 250 -9.39 -14.84 1.54
C PHE A 250 -8.76 -16.14 1.02
N ASN A 251 -9.19 -16.61 -0.16
CA ASN A 251 -8.70 -17.86 -0.76
C ASN A 251 -7.57 -17.64 -1.77
N PHE A 252 -7.20 -16.40 -2.07
CA PHE A 252 -6.07 -16.13 -2.96
C PHE A 252 -4.75 -16.59 -2.34
N THR A 253 -3.91 -17.19 -3.17
CA THR A 253 -2.53 -17.57 -2.89
C THR A 253 -1.56 -16.85 -3.84
N PHE A 254 -0.26 -16.91 -3.57
CA PHE A 254 0.73 -16.26 -4.43
C PHE A 254 0.69 -16.74 -5.89
N ASP A 255 0.40 -18.04 -6.10
CA ASP A 255 0.39 -18.66 -7.43
C ASP A 255 -0.83 -18.26 -8.28
N ASP A 256 -1.83 -17.62 -7.66
CA ASP A 256 -3.01 -17.11 -8.36
C ASP A 256 -2.74 -15.81 -9.13
N PHE A 257 -1.51 -15.28 -9.09
CA PHE A 257 -1.14 -14.02 -9.72
C PHE A 257 -0.03 -14.20 -10.76
N THR A 258 -0.25 -13.70 -11.98
CA THR A 258 0.77 -13.68 -13.03
C THR A 258 0.90 -12.27 -13.60
N LEU A 259 2.12 -11.73 -13.56
CA LEU A 259 2.43 -10.43 -14.15
C LEU A 259 3.03 -10.61 -15.55
N GLU A 260 2.28 -10.25 -16.57
CA GLU A 260 2.67 -10.35 -17.97
C GLU A 260 3.24 -9.02 -18.48
N ASN A 261 4.18 -9.11 -19.43
CA ASN A 261 4.73 -7.95 -20.15
C ASN A 261 5.40 -6.88 -19.27
N TYR A 262 5.90 -7.27 -18.09
CA TYR A 262 6.65 -6.36 -17.22
C TYR A 262 8.12 -6.26 -17.64
N ASP A 263 8.43 -5.23 -18.42
CA ASP A 263 9.78 -4.88 -18.87
C ASP A 263 10.28 -3.61 -18.14
N PRO A 264 10.65 -3.65 -16.86
CA PRO A 264 11.12 -2.47 -16.14
C PRO A 264 12.58 -2.14 -16.48
N HIS A 265 12.93 -0.86 -16.32
CA HIS A 265 14.32 -0.45 -16.19
C HIS A 265 15.00 -1.12 -14.97
N PRO A 266 16.34 -1.22 -14.93
CA PRO A 266 17.07 -1.85 -13.83
C PRO A 266 16.70 -1.28 -12.45
N ALA A 267 16.84 -2.11 -11.41
CA ALA A 267 16.59 -1.69 -10.03
C ALA A 267 17.47 -0.49 -9.63
N ILE A 268 16.92 0.38 -8.78
CA ILE A 268 17.66 1.49 -8.16
C ILE A 268 17.63 1.24 -6.65
N LYS A 269 18.80 1.09 -6.02
CA LYS A 269 18.90 0.82 -4.59
C LYS A 269 18.75 2.12 -3.79
N GLY A 270 17.94 2.08 -2.73
CA GLY A 270 17.83 3.14 -1.73
C GLY A 270 17.86 2.54 -0.32
N ALA A 271 18.46 3.25 0.62
CA ALA A 271 18.48 2.84 2.02
C ALA A 271 17.19 3.29 2.72
N VAL A 272 16.63 2.46 3.59
CA VAL A 272 15.48 2.82 4.43
C VAL A 272 15.93 3.82 5.49
N ALA A 273 15.13 4.85 5.75
CA ALA A 273 15.31 5.73 6.90
C ALA A 273 14.62 5.12 8.13
N ILE A 274 15.31 5.00 9.26
CA ILE A 274 14.83 4.34 10.50
C ILE A 274 14.71 5.37 11.62
#